data_AF-A0A0E2M3K6-F1
#
_entry.id   AF-A0A0E2M3K6-F1
#
_cell.length_a   1.000
_cell.length_b   1.000
_cell.length_c   1.000
_cell.angle_alpha   90.00
_cell.angle_beta   90.00
_cell.angle_gamma   90.00
#
_symmetry.space_group_name_H-M   'P 1'
#
loop_
_entity.id
_entity.type
_entity.pdbx_description
1 polymer ?
#
loop_
_entity_poly.entity_id
_entity_poly.type
_entity_poly.pdbx_seq_one_letter_code
_entity_poly.pdbx_strand_id
1 'polypeptide(L)'
;MMKRIGFNKKVVPTEAEIGQLLDKYFDGLTSGAEEDRLRRYFATAKLPEQWEHLRPLFGYVSCRRAVDGRFLSDTRKLATRNLHSRRILWSVGGASVAAAIALTIALRSPHVADQPLPTTGSFAVVNGERVNDPDLVRLYAQEAFDAVSIDREELAQELFDL
;
A
#
# COMPACT_ATOMS: atom_id res chain seq x y z
N MET A 1 33.56 11.34 33.03
CA MET A 1 33.78 11.17 31.57
C MET A 1 32.42 10.96 30.92
N MET A 2 31.89 11.96 30.20
CA MET A 2 30.58 11.86 29.53
C MET A 2 30.80 11.83 28.01
N LYS A 3 30.46 10.69 27.40
CA LYS A 3 30.46 10.51 25.94
C LYS A 3 29.38 11.41 25.34
N ARG A 4 29.78 12.40 24.54
CA ARG A 4 28.84 13.21 23.75
C ARG A 4 28.22 12.29 22.70
N ILE A 5 26.92 12.07 22.82
CA ILE A 5 26.11 11.35 21.84
C ILE A 5 26.06 12.27 20.61
N GLY A 6 26.77 11.88 19.54
CA GLY A 6 26.78 12.63 18.28
C GLY A 6 25.40 12.60 17.65
N PHE A 7 24.79 13.78 17.48
CA PHE A 7 23.59 13.93 16.68
C PHE A 7 23.91 13.57 15.23
N ASN A 8 23.33 12.47 14.75
CA ASN A 8 23.39 12.07 13.34
C ASN A 8 22.54 13.07 12.54
N LYS A 9 23.22 14.05 11.94
CA LYS A 9 22.60 15.08 11.10
C LYS A 9 22.03 14.38 9.87
N LYS A 10 20.71 14.18 9.82
CA LYS A 10 20.07 13.63 8.60
C LYS A 10 20.42 14.58 7.45
N VAL A 11 21.13 14.06 6.46
CA VAL A 11 21.52 14.80 5.26
C VAL A 11 20.24 15.20 4.53
N VAL A 12 19.92 16.50 4.57
CA VAL A 12 18.85 17.07 3.76
C VAL A 12 19.35 17.11 2.32
N PRO A 13 18.62 16.55 1.33
CA PRO A 13 19.02 16.62 -0.07
C PRO A 13 19.14 18.06 -0.54
N THR A 14 20.13 18.36 -1.36
CA THR A 14 20.27 19.69 -1.97
C THR A 14 19.27 19.88 -3.11
N GLU A 15 18.89 21.12 -3.41
CA GLU A 15 17.96 21.42 -4.50
C GLU A 15 18.48 20.93 -5.86
N ALA A 16 19.77 21.09 -6.14
CA ALA A 16 20.37 20.60 -7.39
C ALA A 16 20.23 19.08 -7.57
N GLU A 17 20.40 18.30 -6.50
CA GLU A 17 20.20 16.85 -6.52
C GLU A 17 18.73 16.47 -6.75
N ILE A 18 17.79 17.22 -6.16
CA ILE A 18 16.35 17.01 -6.37
C ILE A 18 15.95 17.37 -7.80
N GLY A 19 16.50 18.43 -8.38
CA GLY A 19 16.28 18.81 -9.77
C GLY A 19 16.67 17.69 -10.73
N GLN A 20 17.90 17.17 -10.62
CA GLN A 20 18.36 16.05 -11.45
C GLN A 20 17.50 14.79 -11.27
N LEU A 21 17.02 14.56 -10.04
CA LEU A 21 16.16 13.42 -9.74
C LEU A 21 14.76 13.58 -10.32
N LEU A 22 14.25 14.81 -10.41
CA LEU A 22 12.99 15.14 -11.06
C LEU A 22 13.09 14.96 -12.57
N ASP A 23 14.15 15.44 -13.21
CA ASP A 23 14.37 15.24 -14.65
C ASP A 23 14.35 13.74 -14.98
N LYS A 24 15.10 12.94 -14.21
CA LYS A 24 15.12 11.48 -14.33
C LYS A 24 13.75 10.83 -14.08
N TYR A 25 12.94 11.39 -13.18
CA TYR A 25 11.59 10.90 -12.88
C TYR A 25 10.65 11.15 -14.06
N PHE A 26 10.71 12.33 -14.67
CA PHE A 26 9.92 12.66 -15.86
C PHE A 26 10.34 11.83 -17.07
N ASP A 27 11.61 11.45 -17.17
CA ASP A 27 12.09 10.49 -18.17
C ASP A 27 11.70 9.02 -17.87
N GLY A 28 11.11 8.75 -16.69
CA GLY A 28 10.69 7.40 -16.28
C GLY A 28 11.85 6.46 -15.91
N LEU A 29 13.03 6.99 -15.63
CA LEU A 29 14.25 6.20 -15.38
C LEU A 29 14.55 6.00 -13.88
N THR A 30 13.72 6.52 -12.98
CA THR A 30 13.93 6.42 -11.53
C THR A 30 13.70 5.02 -10.97
N SER A 31 14.54 4.64 -10.01
CA SER A 31 14.32 3.48 -9.16
C SER A 31 13.37 3.78 -8.00
N GLY A 32 12.79 2.76 -7.37
CA GLY A 32 11.89 2.95 -6.22
C GLY A 32 12.55 3.67 -5.03
N ALA A 33 13.85 3.47 -4.80
CA ALA A 33 14.59 4.14 -3.73
C ALA A 33 14.80 5.66 -3.99
N GLU A 34 14.93 6.02 -5.26
CA GLU A 34 15.02 7.40 -5.73
C GLU A 34 13.67 8.11 -5.60
N GLU A 35 12.59 7.47 -6.04
CA GLU A 35 11.24 7.99 -5.83
C GLU A 35 10.90 8.14 -4.33
N ASP A 36 11.37 7.23 -3.47
CA ASP A 36 11.20 7.36 -2.02
C ASP A 36 11.96 8.55 -1.44
N ARG A 37 13.07 8.97 -2.08
CA ARG A 37 13.74 10.23 -1.74
C ARG A 37 12.90 11.42 -2.16
N LEU A 38 12.35 11.43 -3.37
CA LEU A 38 11.42 12.48 -3.82
C LEU A 38 10.22 12.58 -2.87
N ARG A 39 9.56 11.47 -2.55
CA ARG A 39 8.45 11.42 -1.59
C ARG A 39 8.81 12.04 -0.23
N ARG A 40 9.98 11.70 0.33
CA ARG A 40 10.45 12.28 1.60
C ARG A 40 10.76 13.77 1.50
N TYR A 41 11.34 14.22 0.40
CA TYR A 41 11.66 15.64 0.20
C TYR A 41 10.36 16.47 0.10
N PHE A 42 9.43 16.03 -0.74
CA PHE A 42 8.14 16.71 -0.98
C PHE A 42 7.14 16.61 0.18
N ALA A 43 7.35 15.69 1.12
CA ALA A 43 6.60 15.65 2.39
C ALA A 43 7.00 16.80 3.34
N THR A 44 8.07 17.54 3.07
CA THR A 44 8.55 18.63 3.92
C THR A 44 7.63 19.86 3.86
N ALA A 45 7.52 20.62 4.95
CA ALA A 45 6.66 21.80 5.03
C ALA A 45 7.19 23.02 4.25
N LYS A 46 8.50 23.07 3.96
CA LYS A 46 9.14 24.15 3.20
C LYS A 46 9.68 23.57 1.90
N LEU A 47 8.97 23.82 0.81
CA LEU A 47 9.39 23.51 -0.56
C LEU A 47 9.71 24.81 -1.30
N PRO A 48 10.65 24.80 -2.27
CA PRO A 48 10.83 25.91 -3.19
C PRO A 48 9.56 26.17 -4.01
N GLU A 49 9.27 27.43 -4.29
CA GLU A 49 8.07 27.88 -5.05
C GLU A 49 7.97 27.17 -6.41
N GLN A 50 9.11 27.00 -7.10
CA GLN A 50 9.17 26.33 -8.39
C GLN A 50 8.70 24.88 -8.40
N TRP A 51 8.61 24.20 -7.25
CA TRP A 51 8.18 22.80 -7.15
C TRP A 51 6.94 22.60 -6.27
N GLU A 52 6.32 23.68 -5.78
CA GLU A 52 5.12 23.56 -4.95
C GLU A 52 3.98 22.88 -5.71
N HIS A 53 3.86 23.16 -7.01
CA HIS A 53 2.88 22.54 -7.90
C HIS A 53 3.07 21.02 -8.09
N LEU A 54 4.28 20.49 -7.85
CA LEU A 54 4.59 19.05 -7.93
C LEU A 54 4.25 18.29 -6.65
N ARG A 55 3.92 18.99 -5.56
CA ARG A 55 3.59 18.39 -4.26
C ARG A 55 2.52 17.29 -4.32
N PRO A 56 1.42 17.40 -5.11
CA PRO A 56 0.41 16.36 -5.20
C PRO A 56 0.95 15.01 -5.69
N LEU A 57 1.94 15.01 -6.60
CA LEU A 57 2.53 13.79 -7.17
C LEU A 57 3.18 12.90 -6.10
N PHE A 58 3.83 13.55 -5.12
CA PHE A 58 4.62 12.88 -4.10
C PHE A 58 3.94 12.85 -2.72
N GLY A 59 2.99 13.75 -2.47
CA GLY A 59 2.30 13.92 -1.20
C GLY A 59 1.29 12.81 -0.90
N TYR A 60 0.50 12.38 -1.88
CA TYR A 60 -0.59 11.40 -1.67
C TYR A 60 -0.06 9.99 -1.34
N VAL A 61 1.05 9.60 -1.96
CA VAL A 61 1.64 8.26 -1.81
C VAL A 61 2.23 8.03 -0.41
N SER A 62 2.60 9.11 0.29
CA SER A 62 3.18 9.05 1.64
C SER A 62 2.15 8.64 2.69
N CYS A 63 0.89 9.09 2.56
CA CYS A 63 -0.20 8.73 3.46
C CYS A 63 -0.59 7.25 3.32
N ARG A 64 -0.61 6.72 2.10
CA ARG A 64 -1.06 5.33 1.87
C ARG A 64 -0.15 4.29 2.51
N ARG A 65 1.18 4.50 2.53
CA ARG A 65 2.12 3.58 3.22
C ARG A 65 1.96 3.58 4.75
N ALA A 66 1.57 4.71 5.34
CA ALA A 66 1.31 4.79 6.78
C ALA A 66 -0.03 4.14 7.17
N VAL A 67 -1.03 4.19 6.28
CA VAL A 67 -2.34 3.54 6.45
C VAL A 67 -2.25 2.04 6.19
N ASP A 68 -1.48 1.61 5.18
CA ASP A 68 -1.47 0.21 4.75
C ASP A 68 -0.47 -0.67 5.48
N GLY A 69 0.53 -0.14 6.21
CA GLY A 69 1.34 -0.87 7.21
C GLY A 69 1.96 -2.22 6.81
N ARG A 70 1.90 -2.61 5.53
CA ARG A 70 2.08 -3.99 5.05
C ARG A 70 2.94 -4.05 3.80
N PHE A 71 4.04 -3.30 3.76
CA PHE A 71 5.19 -3.76 3.01
C PHE A 71 6.47 -3.19 3.61
N LEU A 72 7.42 -4.08 3.91
CA LEU A 72 8.74 -3.85 4.51
C LEU A 72 8.82 -3.85 6.05
N SER A 73 8.22 -4.84 6.70
CA SER A 73 8.72 -5.35 7.99
C SER A 73 9.31 -6.74 7.81
N ASP A 74 10.21 -6.89 6.85
CA ASP A 74 11.04 -8.09 6.76
C ASP A 74 12.49 -7.64 6.68
N THR A 75 13.04 -7.34 7.86
CA THR A 75 14.44 -7.52 8.25
C THR A 75 14.66 -6.93 9.64
N ARG A 76 15.17 -7.80 10.53
CA ARG A 76 15.65 -7.53 11.90
C ARG A 76 14.57 -7.23 12.96
N LYS A 77 14.25 -8.28 13.72
CA LYS A 77 14.54 -8.35 15.17
C LYS A 77 14.53 -9.81 15.63
N LEU A 78 15.64 -10.51 15.37
CA LEU A 78 16.09 -11.58 16.24
C LEU A 78 16.57 -10.90 17.54
N ALA A 79 15.67 -10.78 18.51
CA ALA A 79 16.02 -10.44 19.88
C ALA A 79 15.48 -11.58 20.77
N THR A 80 16.43 -12.38 21.22
CA THR A 80 16.25 -13.52 22.11
C THR A 80 15.59 -13.08 23.41
N ARG A 81 14.32 -13.42 23.63
CA ARG A 81 13.70 -13.27 24.94
C ARG A 81 14.07 -14.46 25.80
N ASN A 82 15.21 -14.32 26.47
CA ASN A 82 15.62 -15.19 27.57
C ASN A 82 14.63 -14.97 28.73
N LEU A 83 13.70 -15.91 28.93
CA LEU A 83 12.82 -15.93 30.11
C LEU A 83 13.08 -17.20 30.92
N HIS A 84 14.33 -17.36 31.33
CA HIS A 84 14.68 -18.26 32.42
C HIS A 84 14.48 -17.53 33.75
N SER A 85 13.22 -17.35 34.14
CA SER A 85 12.88 -17.10 35.53
C SER A 85 11.91 -18.19 35.98
N ARG A 86 12.52 -19.24 36.53
CA ARG A 86 12.11 -19.97 37.73
C ARG A 86 10.65 -20.44 37.70
N ARG A 87 10.44 -21.72 37.39
CA ARG A 87 10.23 -22.77 38.41
C ARG A 87 9.23 -22.32 39.49
N ILE A 88 8.21 -23.16 39.69
CA ILE A 88 7.15 -23.08 40.72
C ILE A 88 5.98 -22.23 40.20
N LEU A 89 4.81 -22.74 39.85
CA LEU A 89 4.00 -23.76 40.51
C LEU A 89 3.52 -24.84 39.53
N TRP A 90 3.90 -26.08 39.78
CA TRP A 90 3.06 -27.24 39.45
C TRP A 90 1.79 -27.17 40.31
N SER A 91 0.61 -27.28 39.72
CA SER A 91 -0.59 -27.87 40.36
C SER A 91 -1.70 -28.12 39.31
N VAL A 92 -2.18 -29.36 39.28
CA VAL A 92 -3.42 -29.87 38.65
C VAL A 92 -3.39 -29.92 37.11
N GLY A 93 -3.18 -31.05 36.42
CA GLY A 93 -3.62 -32.40 36.76
C GLY A 93 -5.12 -32.59 36.50
N GLY A 94 -5.59 -32.39 35.25
CA GLY A 94 -6.92 -32.85 34.82
C GLY A 94 -8.00 -31.78 34.61
N ALA A 95 -7.84 -30.89 33.62
CA ALA A 95 -8.96 -30.10 33.06
C ALA A 95 -8.70 -29.56 31.64
N SER A 96 -7.67 -30.04 30.92
CA SER A 96 -7.26 -29.42 29.64
C SER A 96 -7.97 -30.02 28.41
N VAL A 97 -8.39 -31.29 28.47
CA VAL A 97 -8.92 -31.99 27.27
C VAL A 97 -10.32 -31.48 26.88
N ALA A 98 -11.19 -31.17 27.84
CA ALA A 98 -12.55 -30.67 27.53
C ALA A 98 -12.53 -29.25 26.93
N ALA A 99 -11.66 -28.36 27.43
CA ALA A 99 -11.49 -27.02 26.86
C ALA A 99 -10.90 -27.08 25.43
N ALA A 100 -9.94 -27.98 25.18
CA ALA A 100 -9.39 -28.19 23.84
C ALA A 100 -10.45 -28.72 22.86
N ILE A 101 -11.34 -29.63 23.29
CA ILE A 101 -12.45 -30.14 22.46
C ILE A 101 -13.54 -29.06 22.26
N ALA A 102 -13.89 -28.29 23.30
CA ALA A 102 -14.83 -27.19 23.15
C ALA A 102 -14.28 -26.09 22.23
N LEU A 103 -12.97 -25.82 22.29
CA LEU A 103 -12.29 -24.88 21.41
C LEU A 103 -12.27 -25.39 19.95
N THR A 104 -12.04 -26.69 19.73
CA THR A 104 -12.06 -27.27 18.37
C THR A 104 -13.47 -27.31 17.78
N ILE A 105 -14.52 -27.48 18.59
CA ILE A 105 -15.92 -27.44 18.14
C ILE A 105 -16.37 -25.99 17.90
N ALA A 106 -15.98 -25.03 18.74
CA ALA A 106 -16.28 -23.60 18.56
C ALA A 106 -15.54 -22.97 17.37
N LEU A 107 -14.31 -23.39 17.08
CA LEU A 107 -13.58 -23.04 15.86
C LEU A 107 -14.14 -23.72 14.60
N ARG A 108 -14.98 -24.76 14.77
CA ARG A 108 -15.74 -25.44 13.71
C ARG A 108 -17.17 -24.93 13.57
N SER A 109 -17.54 -23.82 14.21
CA SER A 109 -18.79 -23.15 13.86
C SER A 109 -18.65 -22.50 12.48
N PRO A 110 -19.42 -22.93 11.46
CA PRO A 110 -19.51 -22.22 10.19
C PRO A 110 -20.46 -21.03 10.39
N HIS A 111 -20.01 -20.04 11.16
CA HIS A 111 -20.73 -18.78 11.35
C HIS A 111 -19.83 -17.61 10.96
N VAL A 112 -19.34 -17.65 9.73
CA VAL A 112 -19.16 -16.46 8.91
C VAL A 112 -19.62 -16.87 7.51
N ALA A 113 -20.79 -16.36 7.16
CA ALA A 113 -21.33 -16.43 5.82
C ALA A 113 -20.30 -15.88 4.83
N ASP A 114 -20.04 -16.67 3.78
CA ASP A 114 -19.64 -16.24 2.44
C ASP A 114 -18.77 -14.98 2.36
N GLN A 115 -17.51 -15.11 2.75
CA GLN A 115 -16.47 -14.41 2.00
C GLN A 115 -15.89 -15.41 1.00
N PRO A 116 -16.28 -15.37 -0.28
CA PRO A 116 -15.47 -16.01 -1.30
C PRO A 116 -14.07 -15.42 -1.15
N LEU A 117 -13.09 -16.32 -1.08
CA LEU A 117 -11.68 -16.09 -1.40
C LEU A 117 -11.58 -14.97 -2.46
N PRO A 118 -10.62 -14.03 -2.40
CA PRO A 118 -10.44 -13.05 -3.46
C PRO A 118 -9.92 -13.79 -4.71
N THR A 119 -10.83 -14.47 -5.39
CA THR A 119 -10.72 -14.74 -6.80
C THR A 119 -10.51 -13.38 -7.42
N THR A 120 -9.44 -13.25 -8.20
CA THR A 120 -9.19 -12.14 -9.11
C THR A 120 -10.35 -12.06 -10.12
N GLY A 121 -11.54 -11.67 -9.66
CA GLY A 121 -12.75 -11.49 -10.44
C GLY A 121 -12.91 -10.02 -10.76
N SER A 122 -13.34 -9.72 -11.98
CA SER A 122 -13.71 -8.36 -12.37
C SER A 122 -14.83 -7.84 -11.49
N PHE A 123 -14.75 -6.57 -11.11
CA PHE A 123 -15.79 -5.83 -10.40
C PHE A 123 -15.96 -4.46 -11.06
N ALA A 124 -17.12 -3.84 -10.89
CA ALA A 124 -17.41 -2.49 -11.35
C ALA A 124 -17.74 -1.62 -10.14
N VAL A 125 -17.42 -0.32 -10.20
CA VAL A 125 -17.82 0.66 -9.19
C VAL A 125 -18.73 1.66 -9.88
N VAL A 126 -20.01 1.66 -9.51
CA VAL A 126 -21.05 2.51 -10.09
C VAL A 126 -21.64 3.34 -8.96
N ASN A 127 -21.60 4.68 -9.08
CA ASN A 127 -22.06 5.61 -8.04
C ASN A 127 -21.43 5.41 -6.65
N GLY A 128 -20.19 4.91 -6.61
CA GLY A 128 -19.48 4.63 -5.35
C GLY A 128 -19.84 3.28 -4.71
N GLU A 129 -20.79 2.53 -5.27
CA GLU A 129 -21.12 1.18 -4.84
C GLU A 129 -20.39 0.14 -5.70
N ARG A 130 -19.92 -0.93 -5.05
CA ARG A 130 -19.18 -2.00 -5.72
C ARG A 130 -20.13 -3.09 -6.18
N VAL A 131 -20.15 -3.34 -7.49
CA VAL A 131 -20.88 -4.42 -8.14
C VAL A 131 -19.91 -5.57 -8.41
N ASN A 132 -20.25 -6.77 -7.90
CA ASN A 132 -19.45 -7.99 -8.08
C ASN A 132 -20.16 -9.06 -8.92
N ASP A 133 -21.40 -8.80 -9.34
CA ASP A 133 -22.13 -9.69 -10.24
C ASP A 133 -21.44 -9.69 -11.62
N PRO A 134 -20.93 -10.84 -12.10
CA PRO A 134 -20.14 -10.90 -13.33
C PRO A 134 -20.89 -10.43 -14.57
N ASP A 135 -22.22 -10.62 -14.63
CA ASP A 135 -23.02 -10.23 -15.79
C ASP A 135 -23.22 -8.72 -15.82
N LEU A 136 -23.53 -8.12 -14.66
CA LEU A 136 -23.62 -6.66 -14.52
C LEU A 136 -22.27 -5.98 -14.74
N VAL A 137 -21.17 -6.57 -14.25
CA VAL A 137 -19.82 -6.03 -14.45
C VAL A 137 -19.47 -6.01 -15.94
N ARG A 138 -19.81 -7.06 -16.70
CA ARG A 138 -19.61 -7.10 -18.15
C ARG A 138 -20.46 -6.08 -18.87
N LEU A 139 -21.73 -5.94 -18.47
CA LEU A 139 -22.64 -4.95 -19.04
C LEU A 139 -22.08 -3.53 -18.87
N TYR A 140 -21.70 -3.15 -17.65
CA TYR A 140 -21.11 -1.84 -17.40
C TYR A 140 -19.79 -1.62 -18.14
N ALA A 141 -18.96 -2.65 -18.28
CA ALA A 141 -17.74 -2.55 -19.05
C ALA A 141 -18.03 -2.28 -20.54
N GLN A 142 -19.02 -2.97 -21.13
CA GLN A 142 -19.44 -2.76 -22.52
C GLN A 142 -20.00 -1.35 -22.72
N GLU A 143 -20.88 -0.91 -21.84
CA GLU A 143 -21.46 0.44 -21.89
C GLU A 143 -20.36 1.53 -21.82
N ALA A 144 -19.37 1.35 -20.94
CA ALA A 144 -18.24 2.27 -20.83
C ALA A 144 -17.36 2.27 -22.10
N PHE A 145 -17.23 1.13 -22.79
CA PHE A 145 -16.49 1.06 -24.04
C PHE A 145 -17.25 1.74 -25.18
N ASP A 146 -18.55 1.50 -25.30
CA ASP A 146 -19.38 2.13 -26.35
C ASP A 146 -19.47 3.64 -26.15
N ALA A 147 -19.50 4.11 -24.89
CA ALA A 147 -19.52 5.55 -24.60
C ALA A 147 -18.21 6.28 -24.98
N VAL A 148 -17.09 5.56 -25.04
CA VAL A 148 -15.75 6.11 -25.34
C VAL A 148 -15.26 5.68 -26.73
N SER A 149 -15.95 4.75 -27.38
CA SER A 149 -15.60 4.33 -28.73
C SER A 149 -15.84 5.50 -29.67
N ILE A 150 -14.78 5.91 -30.35
CA ILE A 150 -14.85 6.87 -31.45
C ILE A 150 -14.81 6.06 -32.73
N ASP A 151 -15.65 6.42 -33.69
CA ASP A 151 -15.71 5.74 -34.98
C ASP A 151 -14.34 5.78 -35.65
N ARG A 152 -13.95 4.68 -36.29
CA ARG A 152 -12.60 4.53 -36.86
C ARG A 152 -12.34 5.56 -37.95
N GLU A 153 -13.37 5.92 -38.68
CA GLU A 153 -13.38 6.93 -39.72
C GLU A 153 -13.25 8.33 -39.11
N GLU A 154 -13.93 8.60 -38.01
CA GLU A 154 -13.89 9.89 -37.29
C GLU A 154 -12.52 10.09 -36.59
N LEU A 155 -11.96 9.02 -35.99
CA LEU A 155 -10.58 8.99 -35.50
C LEU A 155 -9.55 9.23 -36.59
N ALA A 156 -9.74 8.64 -37.77
CA ALA A 156 -8.83 8.83 -38.89
C ALA A 156 -8.87 10.27 -39.40
N GLN A 157 -10.05 10.88 -39.39
CA GLN A 157 -10.24 12.28 -39.76
C GLN A 157 -9.58 13.22 -38.73
N GLU A 158 -9.77 12.99 -37.43
CA GLU A 158 -9.15 13.83 -36.39
C GLU A 158 -7.62 13.68 -36.30
N LEU A 159 -7.08 12.47 -36.49
CA LEU A 159 -5.64 12.22 -36.34
C LEU A 159 -4.83 12.54 -37.60
N PHE A 160 -5.44 12.46 -38.78
CA PHE A 160 -4.74 12.57 -40.06
C PHE A 160 -5.27 13.65 -41.00
N ASP A 161 -6.29 14.43 -40.62
CA ASP A 161 -6.91 15.51 -41.42
C ASP A 161 -7.21 15.09 -42.88
N LEU A 162 -7.60 13.82 -43.08
CA LEU A 162 -7.95 13.24 -44.39
C LEU A 162 -9.39 13.55 -44.80
#